data_AF-A0A1Y1Z0J4-F1
#
_entry.id   AF-A0A1Y1Z0J4-F1
#
_cell.length_a   1.000
_cell.length_b   1.000
_cell.length_c   1.000
_cell.angle_alpha   90.00
_cell.angle_beta   90.00
_cell.angle_gamma   90.00
#
_symmetry.space_group_name_H-M   'P 1'
#
loop_
_entity.id
_entity.type
_entity.pdbx_description
1 polymer ?
#
loop_
_entity_poly.entity_id
_entity_poly.type
_entity_poly.pdbx_seq_one_letter_code
_entity_poly.pdbx_strand_id
1 'polypeptide(L)'
;MIYHAFNGYMKYAFPMDELYPLTCKGRTRDYANPDNYGINDVLGNYTLTLIDSLDTLAVIGDKKAFQTAVEDIIKTVDFNCDCKVQIFEVNIRILGGLLSGHLFAISDDYGVKLDNYNNELLDLAYNLGKRLLPAFEYYKSEIPLTRVNLKKGVLPNETNNCSAGAGTLILEFGTLSRLTGDMRFEVIYCYALFKLWNKRSKLDLVGNTINSSSSKWENTISGIGAGIDSLFEYMFKAYILFGDPDYLKMFNDSYKAILKYVKDQDGVYVNVNMDTGFSVSSNMDGLSAFFPGLQVLIGDIPNAIHLHQIFAELWNKYHAIPEVFNFNKKEVENDYYLLRPEFIESNYMLYQATKDPYYLVIGEMILYDIENFCKTECGYAQLNPLTSLKKEDRMESFFISESLKYLYLLFDEGINIYIYIYKYISIYFKI
;
A
#
# COMPACT_ATOMS: atom_id res chain seq x y z
N MET A 1 17.03 12.89 1.77
CA MET A 1 16.53 11.56 2.18
C MET A 1 16.33 10.63 0.98
N ILE A 2 15.51 10.98 -0.02
CA ILE A 2 15.24 10.15 -1.22
C ILE A 2 16.52 9.65 -1.88
N TYR A 3 17.42 10.55 -2.29
CA TYR A 3 18.69 10.14 -2.90
C TYR A 3 19.57 9.27 -1.99
N HIS A 4 19.55 9.47 -0.68
CA HIS A 4 20.33 8.63 0.25
C HIS A 4 19.82 7.19 0.25
N ALA A 5 18.50 7.02 0.39
CA ALA A 5 17.86 5.71 0.40
C ALA A 5 17.97 5.02 -0.97
N PHE A 6 17.59 5.71 -2.05
CA PHE A 6 17.60 5.15 -3.40
C PHE A 6 19.01 4.83 -3.91
N ASN A 7 19.96 5.76 -3.80
CA ASN A 7 21.33 5.50 -4.25
C ASN A 7 22.02 4.44 -3.38
N GLY A 8 21.67 4.39 -2.09
CA GLY A 8 22.10 3.34 -1.19
C GLY A 8 21.63 1.96 -1.64
N TYR A 9 20.33 1.80 -1.95
CA TYR A 9 19.81 0.59 -2.57
C TYR A 9 20.53 0.25 -3.89
N MET A 10 20.66 1.21 -4.81
CA MET A 10 21.31 0.97 -6.11
C MET A 10 22.78 0.54 -5.97
N LYS A 11 23.49 1.04 -4.96
CA LYS A 11 24.89 0.72 -4.74
C LYS A 11 25.10 -0.64 -4.05
N TYR A 12 24.28 -0.97 -3.06
CA TYR A 12 24.55 -2.08 -2.13
C TYR A 12 23.62 -3.27 -2.27
N ALA A 13 22.44 -3.08 -2.87
CA ALA A 13 21.40 -4.09 -2.93
C ALA A 13 21.00 -4.48 -4.35
N PHE A 14 20.92 -3.55 -5.30
CA PHE A 14 20.57 -3.87 -6.69
C PHE A 14 21.46 -5.00 -7.25
N PRO A 15 20.89 -6.06 -7.88
CA PRO A 15 19.50 -6.22 -8.31
C PRO A 15 18.59 -7.02 -7.33
N MET A 16 18.96 -7.12 -6.05
CA MET A 16 18.09 -7.73 -5.05
C MET A 16 16.85 -6.86 -4.79
N ASP A 17 15.84 -7.42 -4.13
CA ASP A 17 14.55 -6.75 -3.98
C ASP A 17 14.65 -5.56 -3.02
N GLU A 18 15.39 -5.68 -1.92
CA GLU A 18 15.47 -4.66 -0.87
C GLU A 18 16.87 -4.52 -0.29
N LEU A 19 17.06 -3.52 0.58
CA LEU A 19 18.32 -3.25 1.25
C LEU A 19 18.26 -3.70 2.72
N TYR A 20 19.35 -4.30 3.17
CA TYR A 20 19.74 -4.38 4.57
C TYR A 20 20.57 -3.14 4.94
N PRO A 21 19.97 -2.09 5.56
CA PRO A 21 20.58 -0.77 5.75
C PRO A 21 21.66 -0.70 6.83
N LEU A 22 21.78 -1.69 7.73
CA LEU A 22 22.86 -1.76 8.71
C LEU A 22 24.07 -2.53 8.19
N THR A 23 23.84 -3.63 7.47
CA THR A 23 24.94 -4.43 6.90
C THR A 23 25.33 -4.03 5.48
N CYS A 24 24.55 -3.15 4.85
CA CYS A 24 24.72 -2.67 3.47
C CYS A 24 24.80 -3.80 2.46
N LYS A 25 23.78 -4.67 2.48
CA LYS A 25 23.65 -5.85 1.60
C LYS A 25 22.27 -5.90 0.95
N GLY A 26 22.18 -6.59 -0.17
CA GLY A 26 20.89 -6.92 -0.77
C GLY A 26 20.11 -7.94 0.07
N ARG A 27 18.81 -7.72 0.19
CA ARG A 27 17.81 -8.61 0.78
C ARG A 27 17.01 -9.27 -0.33
N THR A 28 16.87 -10.59 -0.22
CA THR A 28 16.19 -11.47 -1.18
C THR A 28 15.31 -12.45 -0.41
N ARG A 29 14.61 -13.30 -1.16
CA ARG A 29 13.79 -14.39 -0.66
C ARG A 29 14.52 -15.28 0.33
N ASP A 30 13.76 -15.82 1.28
CA ASP A 30 14.22 -16.89 2.14
C ASP A 30 14.05 -18.23 1.42
N TYR A 31 15.14 -18.69 0.80
CA TYR A 31 15.19 -20.00 0.13
C TYR A 31 15.22 -21.17 1.11
N ALA A 32 15.64 -20.95 2.36
CA ALA A 32 15.73 -21.99 3.37
C ALA A 32 14.35 -22.31 3.95
N ASN A 33 13.46 -21.32 4.03
CA ASN A 33 12.09 -21.48 4.48
C ASN A 33 11.08 -20.89 3.46
N PRO A 34 10.55 -21.70 2.53
CA PRO A 34 9.55 -21.27 1.56
C PRO A 34 8.25 -20.69 2.16
N ASP A 35 7.94 -21.01 3.42
CA ASP A 35 6.75 -20.54 4.14
C ASP A 35 7.06 -19.36 5.09
N ASN A 36 8.22 -18.72 4.94
CA ASN A 36 8.51 -17.43 5.54
C ASN A 36 7.71 -16.32 4.84
N TYR A 37 6.39 -16.30 5.04
CA TYR A 37 5.45 -15.42 4.36
C TYR A 37 5.78 -13.94 4.53
N GLY A 38 6.23 -13.51 5.72
CA GLY A 38 6.62 -12.11 5.99
C GLY A 38 7.85 -11.61 5.20
N ILE A 39 8.49 -12.47 4.41
CA ILE A 39 9.55 -12.14 3.45
C ILE A 39 9.13 -12.57 2.04
N ASN A 40 8.74 -13.83 1.88
CA ASN A 40 8.55 -14.44 0.57
C ASN A 40 7.27 -14.02 -0.16
N ASP A 41 6.30 -13.42 0.54
CA ASP A 41 5.07 -12.93 -0.09
C ASP A 41 5.33 -11.75 -1.02
N VAL A 42 6.32 -10.92 -0.71
CA VAL A 42 6.63 -9.67 -1.43
C VAL A 42 7.98 -9.70 -2.15
N LEU A 43 8.96 -10.49 -1.71
CA LEU A 43 10.25 -10.56 -2.40
C LEU A 43 10.15 -11.60 -3.52
N GLY A 44 10.28 -11.22 -4.78
CA GLY A 44 10.18 -12.13 -5.94
C GLY A 44 11.44 -12.26 -6.78
N ASN A 45 12.53 -11.62 -6.37
CA ASN A 45 13.76 -11.40 -7.13
C ASN A 45 13.54 -10.62 -8.43
N TYR A 46 12.74 -9.56 -8.35
CA TYR A 46 12.36 -8.72 -9.48
C TYR A 46 12.73 -7.27 -9.25
N THR A 47 13.79 -7.00 -8.47
CA THR A 47 14.25 -5.65 -8.15
C THR A 47 13.15 -4.79 -7.51
N LEU A 48 12.41 -5.35 -6.55
CA LEU A 48 11.23 -4.73 -5.92
C LEU A 48 11.40 -3.22 -5.68
N THR A 49 12.43 -2.82 -4.92
CA THR A 49 12.66 -1.41 -4.56
C THR A 49 12.85 -0.51 -5.77
N LEU A 50 13.50 -0.98 -6.84
CA LEU A 50 13.68 -0.21 -8.07
C LEU A 50 12.35 0.06 -8.76
N ILE A 51 11.52 -0.98 -8.93
CA ILE A 51 10.19 -0.86 -9.55
C ILE A 51 9.29 0.02 -8.69
N ASP A 52 9.28 -0.22 -7.38
CA ASP A 52 8.40 0.45 -6.44
C ASP A 52 8.70 1.96 -6.39
N SER A 53 9.98 2.35 -6.49
CA SER A 53 10.43 3.75 -6.40
C SER A 53 10.38 4.56 -7.70
N LEU A 54 9.96 3.96 -8.82
CA LEU A 54 9.99 4.61 -10.15
C LEU A 54 9.22 5.92 -10.18
N ASP A 55 8.01 5.91 -9.61
CA ASP A 55 7.15 7.08 -9.57
C ASP A 55 7.69 8.18 -8.66
N THR A 56 8.37 7.84 -7.56
CA THR A 56 9.08 8.82 -6.74
C THR A 56 10.13 9.59 -7.55
N LEU A 57 10.93 8.91 -8.38
CA LEU A 57 11.93 9.58 -9.24
C LEU A 57 11.28 10.53 -10.24
N ALA A 58 10.14 10.12 -10.80
CA ALA A 58 9.35 10.95 -11.70
C ALA A 58 8.75 12.17 -10.98
N VAL A 59 8.17 11.97 -9.80
CA VAL A 59 7.52 13.02 -8.99
C VAL A 59 8.51 14.11 -8.58
N ILE A 60 9.74 13.75 -8.21
CA ILE A 60 10.79 14.75 -7.88
C ILE A 60 11.40 15.43 -9.12
N GLY A 61 10.94 15.08 -10.32
CA GLY A 61 11.37 15.66 -11.59
C GLY A 61 12.75 15.23 -12.08
N ASP A 62 13.34 14.16 -11.52
CA ASP A 62 14.65 13.67 -11.97
C ASP A 62 14.50 12.74 -13.19
N LYS A 63 14.30 13.34 -14.37
CA LYS A 63 14.18 12.63 -15.65
C LYS A 63 15.35 11.68 -15.90
N LYS A 64 16.57 12.04 -15.48
CA LYS A 64 17.76 11.22 -15.76
C LYS A 64 17.79 9.97 -14.88
N ALA A 65 17.54 10.12 -13.58
CA ALA A 65 17.44 8.97 -12.68
C ALA A 65 16.27 8.07 -13.08
N PHE A 66 15.11 8.67 -13.41
CA PHE A 66 13.95 7.93 -13.89
C PHE A 66 14.26 7.12 -15.16
N GLN A 67 14.85 7.75 -16.19
CA GLN A 67 15.25 7.04 -17.41
C GLN A 67 16.20 5.88 -17.12
N THR A 68 17.22 6.10 -16.28
CA THR A 68 18.20 5.07 -15.93
C THR A 68 17.53 3.89 -15.22
N ALA A 69 16.64 4.18 -14.27
CA ALA A 69 15.88 3.16 -13.55
C ALA A 69 14.97 2.33 -14.49
N VAL A 70 14.30 2.98 -15.43
CA VAL A 70 13.49 2.30 -16.46
C VAL A 70 14.35 1.38 -17.33
N GLU A 71 15.52 1.86 -17.79
CA GLU A 71 16.45 1.04 -18.57
C GLU A 71 16.97 -0.16 -17.79
N ASP A 72 17.27 0.00 -16.50
CA ASP A 72 17.75 -1.09 -15.64
C ASP A 72 16.66 -2.13 -15.37
N ILE A 73 15.40 -1.71 -15.20
CA ILE A 73 14.24 -2.61 -15.09
C ILE A 73 14.08 -3.45 -16.36
N ILE A 74 14.10 -2.81 -17.53
CA ILE A 74 13.94 -3.49 -18.82
C ILE A 74 15.04 -4.56 -19.03
N LYS A 75 16.26 -4.28 -18.57
CA LYS A 75 17.40 -5.21 -18.69
C LYS A 75 17.37 -6.37 -17.69
N THR A 76 16.77 -6.17 -16.52
CA THR A 76 17.00 -7.04 -15.35
C THR A 76 15.78 -7.90 -15.00
N VAL A 77 14.56 -7.40 -15.22
CA VAL A 77 13.34 -8.01 -14.69
C VAL A 77 12.81 -9.13 -15.58
N ASP A 78 12.60 -10.31 -14.97
CA ASP A 78 11.90 -11.46 -15.58
C ASP A 78 10.95 -12.10 -14.56
N PHE A 79 9.65 -12.11 -14.86
CA PHE A 79 8.63 -12.74 -14.00
C PHE A 79 8.50 -14.25 -14.21
N ASN A 80 9.33 -14.88 -15.05
CA ASN A 80 9.39 -16.33 -15.22
C ASN A 80 10.14 -17.05 -14.09
N CYS A 81 9.89 -16.68 -12.84
CA CYS A 81 10.52 -17.28 -11.67
C CYS A 81 9.66 -18.35 -10.99
N ASP A 82 10.32 -19.39 -10.46
CA ASP A 82 9.70 -20.40 -9.58
C ASP A 82 9.60 -19.85 -8.15
N CYS A 83 8.76 -18.83 -7.99
CA CYS A 83 8.68 -17.99 -6.80
C CYS A 83 7.19 -17.89 -6.39
N LYS A 84 6.86 -18.29 -5.15
CA LYS A 84 5.52 -18.17 -4.55
C LYS A 84 5.38 -16.77 -3.95
N VAL A 85 4.41 -15.99 -4.41
CA VAL A 85 4.19 -14.59 -4.01
C VAL A 85 2.73 -14.36 -3.66
N GLN A 86 2.46 -13.34 -2.85
CA GLN A 86 1.10 -12.89 -2.54
C GLN A 86 0.59 -11.93 -3.61
N ILE A 87 -0.61 -12.19 -4.14
CA ILE A 87 -1.14 -11.40 -5.25
C ILE A 87 -1.36 -9.94 -4.87
N PHE A 88 -1.74 -9.67 -3.63
CA PHE A 88 -1.94 -8.33 -3.09
C PHE A 88 -0.67 -7.50 -3.14
N GLU A 89 0.41 -7.99 -2.50
CA GLU A 89 1.70 -7.29 -2.43
C GLU A 89 2.28 -7.03 -3.83
N VAL A 90 2.24 -8.05 -4.69
CA VAL A 90 2.76 -7.94 -6.06
C VAL A 90 1.92 -6.99 -6.91
N ASN A 91 0.60 -6.97 -6.71
CA ASN A 91 -0.29 -6.07 -7.40
C ASN A 91 0.03 -4.61 -7.03
N ILE A 92 -0.01 -4.26 -5.75
CA ILE A 92 0.14 -2.86 -5.33
C ILE A 92 1.58 -2.35 -5.54
N ARG A 93 2.60 -3.18 -5.31
CA ARG A 93 4.01 -2.73 -5.42
C ARG A 93 4.55 -2.82 -6.84
N ILE A 94 4.45 -3.98 -7.46
CA ILE A 94 5.09 -4.25 -8.75
C ILE A 94 4.20 -3.84 -9.91
N LEU A 95 2.97 -4.37 -9.98
CA LEU A 95 2.08 -4.01 -11.08
C LEU A 95 1.74 -2.52 -11.05
N GLY A 96 1.41 -1.98 -9.88
CA GLY A 96 1.24 -0.54 -9.66
C GLY A 96 2.46 0.28 -10.06
N GLY A 97 3.68 -0.15 -9.66
CA GLY A 97 4.93 0.55 -9.99
C GLY A 97 5.28 0.55 -11.50
N LEU A 98 5.02 -0.56 -12.19
CA LEU A 98 5.22 -0.65 -13.64
C LEU A 98 4.20 0.21 -14.41
N LEU A 99 2.93 0.19 -13.99
CA LEU A 99 1.87 0.99 -14.62
C LEU A 99 2.08 2.49 -14.36
N SER A 100 2.44 2.89 -13.14
CA SER A 100 2.74 4.27 -12.79
C SER A 100 3.96 4.80 -13.57
N GLY A 101 5.03 4.00 -13.62
CA GLY A 101 6.22 4.31 -14.40
C GLY A 101 5.92 4.41 -15.90
N HIS A 102 5.12 3.50 -16.45
CA HIS A 102 4.68 3.56 -17.85
C HIS A 102 3.96 4.88 -18.17
N LEU A 103 2.99 5.25 -17.34
CA LEU A 103 2.21 6.48 -17.52
C LEU A 103 3.07 7.75 -17.44
N PHE A 104 4.08 7.80 -16.56
CA PHE A 104 5.06 8.89 -16.54
C PHE A 104 5.95 8.90 -17.79
N ALA A 105 6.39 7.73 -18.24
CA ALA A 105 7.30 7.62 -19.39
C ALA A 105 6.65 8.12 -20.70
N ILE A 106 5.34 8.06 -20.84
CA ILE A 106 4.61 8.52 -22.04
C ILE A 106 4.01 9.93 -21.92
N SER A 107 3.92 10.50 -20.70
CA SER A 107 3.21 11.76 -20.45
C SER A 107 4.14 12.97 -20.44
N ASP A 108 3.78 14.01 -21.20
CA ASP A 108 4.47 15.31 -21.18
C ASP A 108 4.15 16.14 -19.93
N ASP A 109 3.14 15.77 -19.14
CA ASP A 109 2.62 16.58 -18.02
C ASP A 109 3.65 16.83 -16.90
N TYR A 110 4.68 15.98 -16.81
CA TYR A 110 5.59 15.90 -15.66
C TYR A 110 7.06 16.17 -16.00
N GLY A 111 7.36 16.48 -17.27
CA GLY A 111 8.73 16.77 -17.70
C GLY A 111 9.69 15.58 -17.69
N VAL A 112 9.21 14.37 -17.38
CA VAL A 112 10.02 13.13 -17.30
C VAL A 112 9.74 12.13 -18.41
N LYS A 113 8.92 12.50 -19.41
CA LYS A 113 8.67 11.69 -20.60
C LYS A 113 9.97 11.20 -21.22
N LEU A 114 10.01 9.92 -21.58
CA LEU A 114 11.19 9.27 -22.13
C LEU A 114 11.17 9.29 -23.65
N ASP A 115 12.31 9.65 -24.23
CA ASP A 115 12.51 9.66 -25.67
C ASP A 115 12.82 8.23 -26.14
N ASN A 116 12.15 7.77 -27.20
CA ASN A 116 12.27 6.41 -27.76
C ASN A 116 11.81 5.25 -26.83
N TYR A 117 11.00 5.54 -25.81
CA TYR A 117 10.34 4.51 -25.01
C TYR A 117 9.22 3.83 -25.83
N ASN A 118 9.16 2.48 -25.79
CA ASN A 118 8.28 1.66 -26.61
C ASN A 118 7.39 0.74 -25.77
N ASN A 119 6.84 1.27 -24.67
CA ASN A 119 5.88 0.60 -23.79
C ASN A 119 6.42 -0.63 -23.05
N GLU A 120 7.75 -0.77 -22.90
CA GLU A 120 8.36 -1.96 -22.32
C GLU A 120 7.91 -2.23 -20.86
N LEU A 121 7.64 -1.18 -20.07
CA LEU A 121 7.07 -1.35 -18.72
C LEU A 121 5.63 -1.87 -18.77
N LEU A 122 4.83 -1.46 -19.76
CA LEU A 122 3.48 -1.99 -19.97
C LEU A 122 3.52 -3.46 -20.41
N ASP A 123 4.50 -3.85 -21.24
CA ASP A 123 4.71 -5.24 -21.61
C ASP A 123 5.07 -6.11 -20.41
N LEU A 124 5.93 -5.60 -19.51
CA LEU A 124 6.25 -6.24 -18.23
C LEU A 124 5.00 -6.33 -17.32
N ALA A 125 4.23 -5.25 -17.21
CA ALA A 125 2.98 -5.22 -16.44
C ALA A 125 1.97 -6.25 -16.96
N TYR A 126 1.81 -6.34 -18.28
CA TYR A 126 0.93 -7.33 -18.92
C TYR A 126 1.44 -8.76 -18.72
N ASN A 127 2.76 -8.98 -18.75
CA ASN A 127 3.36 -10.28 -18.42
C ASN A 127 3.03 -10.70 -16.99
N LEU A 128 3.22 -9.80 -16.04
CA LEU A 128 2.93 -10.03 -14.63
C LEU A 128 1.45 -10.28 -14.39
N GLY A 129 0.56 -9.43 -14.92
CA GLY A 129 -0.89 -9.58 -14.77
C GLY A 129 -1.37 -10.97 -15.19
N LYS A 130 -0.88 -11.48 -16.33
CA LYS A 130 -1.22 -12.85 -16.80
C LYS A 130 -0.79 -13.94 -15.83
N ARG A 131 0.30 -13.74 -15.08
CA ARG A 131 0.79 -14.70 -14.08
C ARG A 131 0.01 -14.63 -12.76
N LEU A 132 -0.73 -13.54 -12.51
CA LEU A 132 -1.62 -13.37 -11.37
C LEU A 132 -3.02 -13.94 -11.61
N LEU A 133 -3.50 -13.97 -12.87
CA LEU A 133 -4.82 -14.52 -13.25
C LEU A 133 -5.14 -15.92 -12.66
N PRO A 134 -4.19 -16.87 -12.56
CA PRO A 134 -4.47 -18.18 -11.96
C PRO A 134 -5.08 -18.11 -10.54
N ALA A 135 -4.81 -17.06 -9.75
CA ALA A 135 -5.41 -16.89 -8.42
C ALA A 135 -6.95 -16.78 -8.44
N PHE A 136 -7.50 -16.37 -9.57
CA PHE A 136 -8.93 -16.15 -9.80
C PHE A 136 -9.57 -17.31 -10.57
N GLU A 137 -8.83 -17.90 -11.50
CA GLU A 137 -9.32 -18.97 -12.38
C GLU A 137 -9.33 -20.35 -11.71
N TYR A 138 -8.63 -20.49 -10.57
CA TYR A 138 -8.50 -21.75 -9.87
C TYR A 138 -9.80 -22.19 -9.18
N TYR A 139 -10.36 -23.31 -9.67
CA TYR A 139 -11.44 -24.11 -9.09
C TYR A 139 -12.57 -23.34 -8.38
N LYS A 140 -13.55 -22.84 -9.15
CA LYS A 140 -14.91 -22.47 -8.66
C LYS A 140 -14.96 -21.49 -7.47
N SER A 141 -13.82 -20.91 -7.07
CA SER A 141 -13.71 -20.01 -5.93
C SER A 141 -14.31 -18.67 -6.32
N GLU A 142 -15.27 -18.17 -5.53
CA GLU A 142 -15.85 -16.85 -5.76
C GLU A 142 -14.92 -15.71 -5.29
N ILE A 143 -13.91 -16.05 -4.50
CA ILE A 143 -12.93 -15.15 -3.89
C ILE A 143 -11.53 -15.55 -4.38
N PRO A 144 -10.64 -14.61 -4.74
CA PRO A 144 -9.30 -14.94 -5.18
C PRO A 144 -8.48 -15.60 -4.08
N LEU A 145 -7.58 -16.49 -4.49
CA LEU A 145 -6.58 -17.07 -3.59
C LEU A 145 -5.51 -16.05 -3.22
N THR A 146 -4.92 -16.18 -2.03
CA THR A 146 -3.89 -15.25 -1.55
C THR A 146 -2.62 -15.27 -2.41
N ARG A 147 -2.21 -16.44 -2.91
CA ARG A 147 -0.88 -16.61 -3.52
C ARG A 147 -0.91 -17.33 -4.85
N VAL A 148 0.11 -17.04 -5.66
CA VAL A 148 0.45 -17.76 -6.88
C VAL A 148 1.94 -18.02 -6.94
N ASN A 149 2.35 -19.06 -7.66
CA ASN A 149 3.71 -19.17 -8.15
C ASN A 149 3.79 -18.56 -9.55
N LEU A 150 4.69 -17.59 -9.77
CA LEU A 150 4.73 -16.84 -11.03
C LEU A 150 5.04 -17.72 -12.26
N LYS A 151 5.65 -18.90 -12.09
CA LYS A 151 5.92 -19.86 -13.17
C LYS A 151 4.91 -21.01 -13.23
N LYS A 152 4.45 -21.52 -12.08
CA LYS A 152 3.63 -22.73 -11.96
C LYS A 152 2.13 -22.46 -11.79
N GLY A 153 1.72 -21.22 -11.55
CA GLY A 153 0.36 -20.86 -11.18
C GLY A 153 0.06 -21.19 -9.72
N VAL A 154 -1.21 -21.46 -9.39
CA VAL A 154 -1.65 -21.76 -8.02
C VAL A 154 -1.07 -23.09 -7.53
N LEU A 155 -0.50 -23.08 -6.32
CA LEU A 155 -0.03 -24.29 -5.64
C LEU A 155 -1.14 -24.91 -4.77
N PRO A 156 -1.08 -26.22 -4.47
CA PRO A 156 -2.07 -26.87 -3.60
C PRO A 156 -2.15 -26.23 -2.20
N ASN A 157 -3.33 -26.32 -1.57
CA ASN A 157 -3.63 -25.89 -0.19
C ASN A 157 -3.72 -24.37 0.06
N GLU A 158 -3.65 -23.52 -0.97
CA GLU A 158 -4.05 -22.12 -0.82
C GLU A 158 -5.57 -22.04 -0.66
N THR A 159 -6.05 -21.59 0.51
CA THR A 159 -7.50 -21.64 0.84
C THR A 159 -8.07 -20.38 1.46
N ASN A 160 -7.27 -19.40 1.86
CA ASN A 160 -7.74 -18.18 2.51
C ASN A 160 -7.27 -16.93 1.77
N ASN A 161 -7.83 -15.79 2.17
CA ASN A 161 -7.39 -14.45 1.85
C ASN A 161 -7.91 -13.45 2.91
N CYS A 162 -7.23 -12.34 3.11
CA CYS A 162 -7.77 -11.24 3.92
C CYS A 162 -8.66 -10.33 3.06
N SER A 163 -9.49 -9.51 3.70
CA SER A 163 -10.39 -8.57 3.00
C SER A 163 -9.62 -7.58 2.13
N ALA A 164 -8.52 -7.03 2.64
CA ALA A 164 -7.58 -6.21 1.86
C ALA A 164 -6.97 -7.03 0.70
N GLY A 165 -6.45 -8.22 0.98
CA GLY A 165 -5.78 -9.04 0.00
C GLY A 165 -6.67 -9.53 -1.15
N ALA A 166 -7.97 -9.68 -0.91
CA ALA A 166 -8.97 -9.99 -1.93
C ALA A 166 -9.66 -8.74 -2.51
N GLY A 167 -9.50 -7.59 -1.86
CA GLY A 167 -10.23 -6.34 -2.05
C GLY A 167 -9.47 -5.23 -2.77
N THR A 168 -8.15 -5.38 -2.90
CA THR A 168 -7.24 -4.31 -3.31
C THR A 168 -6.46 -4.65 -4.59
N LEU A 169 -7.18 -4.85 -5.71
CA LEU A 169 -6.53 -5.03 -7.03
C LEU A 169 -7.20 -4.30 -8.21
N ILE A 170 -8.40 -3.71 -8.04
CA ILE A 170 -9.16 -3.16 -9.17
C ILE A 170 -8.47 -1.98 -9.85
N LEU A 171 -7.72 -1.18 -9.10
CA LEU A 171 -7.07 0.02 -9.62
C LEU A 171 -6.02 -0.37 -10.67
N GLU A 172 -5.16 -1.33 -10.36
CA GLU A 172 -4.12 -1.83 -11.25
C GLU A 172 -4.70 -2.71 -12.35
N PHE A 173 -5.59 -3.66 -12.02
CA PHE A 173 -6.17 -4.57 -13.02
C PHE A 173 -7.06 -3.83 -14.02
N GLY A 174 -7.83 -2.84 -13.55
CA GLY A 174 -8.64 -1.95 -14.38
C GLY A 174 -7.78 -1.05 -15.26
N THR A 175 -6.68 -0.52 -14.72
CA THR A 175 -5.72 0.28 -15.49
C THR A 175 -5.04 -0.56 -16.56
N LEU A 176 -4.54 -1.75 -16.21
CA LEU A 176 -3.91 -2.68 -17.14
C LEU A 176 -4.86 -3.05 -18.27
N SER A 177 -6.13 -3.33 -17.96
CA SER A 177 -7.16 -3.63 -18.97
C SER A 177 -7.36 -2.48 -19.94
N ARG A 178 -7.48 -1.24 -19.45
CA ARG A 178 -7.69 -0.06 -20.29
C ARG A 178 -6.47 0.29 -21.16
N LEU A 179 -5.25 0.09 -20.66
CA LEU A 179 -4.03 0.36 -21.42
C LEU A 179 -3.73 -0.72 -22.47
N THR A 180 -4.06 -1.98 -22.19
CA THR A 180 -3.74 -3.11 -23.08
C THR A 180 -4.89 -3.54 -24.00
N GLY A 181 -6.12 -3.16 -23.66
CA GLY A 181 -7.35 -3.65 -24.30
C GLY A 181 -7.78 -5.06 -23.87
N ASP A 182 -7.02 -5.74 -23.00
CA ASP A 182 -7.36 -7.06 -22.49
C ASP A 182 -8.22 -6.96 -21.22
N MET A 183 -9.54 -6.97 -21.42
CA MET A 183 -10.52 -6.78 -20.35
C MET A 183 -10.60 -7.92 -19.32
N ARG A 184 -9.84 -9.02 -19.51
CA ARG A 184 -9.90 -10.15 -18.57
C ARG A 184 -9.52 -9.76 -17.15
N PHE A 185 -8.55 -8.86 -16.97
CA PHE A 185 -8.12 -8.43 -15.64
C PHE A 185 -9.22 -7.65 -14.91
N GLU A 186 -9.79 -6.62 -15.54
CA GLU A 186 -10.85 -5.82 -14.93
C GLU A 186 -12.09 -6.66 -14.66
N VAL A 187 -12.58 -7.42 -15.66
CA VAL A 187 -13.82 -8.18 -15.54
C VAL A 187 -13.74 -9.26 -14.46
N ILE A 188 -12.65 -10.04 -14.42
CA ILE A 188 -12.51 -11.13 -13.44
C ILE A 188 -12.42 -10.56 -12.01
N TYR A 189 -11.73 -9.42 -11.86
CA TYR A 189 -11.56 -8.81 -10.56
C TYR A 189 -12.83 -8.12 -10.07
N CYS A 190 -13.53 -7.37 -10.93
CA CYS A 190 -14.84 -6.79 -10.61
C CYS A 190 -15.79 -7.84 -10.04
N TYR A 191 -15.86 -9.00 -10.70
CA TYR A 191 -16.68 -10.10 -10.23
C TYR A 191 -16.28 -10.59 -8.83
N ALA A 192 -14.99 -10.81 -8.60
CA ALA A 192 -14.44 -11.22 -7.31
C ALA A 192 -14.72 -10.21 -6.18
N LEU A 193 -14.50 -8.91 -6.44
CA LEU A 193 -14.75 -7.85 -5.47
C LEU A 193 -16.23 -7.76 -5.06
N PHE A 194 -17.15 -7.85 -6.03
CA PHE A 194 -18.59 -7.90 -5.73
C PHE A 194 -18.98 -9.16 -4.97
N LYS A 195 -18.35 -10.31 -5.25
CA LYS A 195 -18.58 -11.54 -4.50
C LYS A 195 -18.12 -11.43 -3.06
N LEU A 196 -16.94 -10.85 -2.81
CA LEU A 196 -16.44 -10.55 -1.47
C LEU A 196 -17.40 -9.62 -0.73
N TRP A 197 -17.81 -8.52 -1.36
CA TRP A 197 -18.74 -7.55 -0.77
C TRP A 197 -20.11 -8.15 -0.42
N ASN A 198 -20.59 -9.11 -1.21
CA ASN A 198 -21.83 -9.82 -0.93
C ASN A 198 -21.74 -10.80 0.26
N LYS A 199 -20.54 -11.02 0.82
CA LYS A 199 -20.36 -11.80 2.06
C LYS A 199 -20.37 -10.94 3.33
N ARG A 200 -20.45 -9.61 3.22
CA ARG A 200 -20.56 -8.72 4.39
C ARG A 200 -21.75 -9.10 5.29
N SER A 201 -21.69 -8.72 6.56
CA SER A 201 -22.76 -8.99 7.52
C SER A 201 -24.01 -8.14 7.23
N LYS A 202 -25.08 -8.37 7.98
CA LYS A 202 -26.29 -7.52 7.94
C LYS A 202 -26.04 -6.09 8.44
N LEU A 203 -24.88 -5.83 9.03
CA LEU A 203 -24.44 -4.52 9.50
C LEU A 203 -23.58 -3.80 8.46
N ASP A 204 -23.44 -4.35 7.25
CA ASP A 204 -22.54 -3.89 6.19
C ASP A 204 -21.04 -3.90 6.58
N LEU A 205 -20.68 -4.68 7.61
CA LEU A 205 -19.29 -4.92 8.02
C LEU A 205 -18.71 -6.16 7.33
N VAL A 206 -17.40 -6.17 7.09
CA VAL A 206 -16.65 -7.32 6.55
C VAL A 206 -15.71 -7.89 7.60
N GLY A 207 -15.45 -9.20 7.54
CA GLY A 207 -14.46 -9.82 8.42
C GLY A 207 -13.03 -9.55 7.95
N ASN A 208 -12.05 -9.95 8.75
CA ASN A 208 -10.64 -9.80 8.39
C ASN A 208 -10.18 -10.87 7.40
N THR A 209 -10.51 -12.15 7.66
CA THR A 209 -10.01 -13.29 6.87
C THR A 209 -11.16 -14.15 6.39
N ILE A 210 -11.18 -14.46 5.10
CA ILE A 210 -12.17 -15.29 4.42
C ILE A 210 -11.50 -16.52 3.81
N ASN A 211 -12.16 -17.67 3.97
CA ASN A 211 -11.77 -18.88 3.24
C ASN A 211 -12.24 -18.75 1.79
N SER A 212 -11.31 -18.64 0.83
CA SER A 212 -11.64 -18.45 -0.57
C SER A 212 -12.47 -19.61 -1.14
N SER A 213 -12.14 -20.85 -0.77
CA SER A 213 -12.81 -22.06 -1.27
C SER A 213 -14.26 -22.20 -0.80
N SER A 214 -14.54 -21.93 0.48
CA SER A 214 -15.88 -22.05 1.06
C SER A 214 -16.67 -20.73 1.09
N SER A 215 -15.99 -19.62 0.82
CA SER A 215 -16.52 -18.25 0.96
C SER A 215 -17.13 -17.96 2.33
N LYS A 216 -16.53 -18.50 3.38
CA LYS A 216 -16.91 -18.27 4.79
C LYS A 216 -15.83 -17.49 5.51
N TRP A 217 -16.24 -16.54 6.34
CA TRP A 217 -15.33 -15.80 7.22
C TRP A 217 -14.71 -16.75 8.24
N GLU A 218 -13.37 -16.79 8.28
CA GLU A 218 -12.58 -17.52 9.27
C GLU A 218 -12.25 -16.62 10.46
N ASN A 219 -12.04 -15.32 10.20
CA ASN A 219 -11.88 -14.28 11.21
C ASN A 219 -12.93 -13.18 10.97
N THR A 220 -13.88 -13.10 11.89
CA THR A 220 -15.03 -12.16 11.83
C THR A 220 -14.74 -10.83 12.53
N ILE A 221 -13.50 -10.56 12.94
CA ILE A 221 -13.12 -9.25 13.45
C ILE A 221 -13.15 -8.25 12.29
N SER A 222 -13.80 -7.11 12.52
CA SER A 222 -13.93 -5.98 11.60
C SER A 222 -13.33 -4.74 12.25
N GLY A 223 -12.74 -3.87 11.43
CA GLY A 223 -12.14 -2.61 11.85
C GLY A 223 -11.67 -1.84 10.62
N ILE A 224 -10.86 -0.81 10.83
CA ILE A 224 -10.20 -0.07 9.74
C ILE A 224 -8.74 -0.49 9.54
N GLY A 225 -8.20 -1.36 10.39
CA GLY A 225 -6.79 -1.71 10.39
C GLY A 225 -6.41 -2.88 9.47
N ALA A 226 -5.27 -3.47 9.80
CA ALA A 226 -4.53 -4.45 9.02
C ALA A 226 -5.40 -5.57 8.47
N GLY A 227 -5.38 -5.74 7.15
CA GLY A 227 -6.08 -6.83 6.46
C GLY A 227 -7.52 -6.50 6.06
N ILE A 228 -7.99 -5.28 6.34
CA ILE A 228 -9.28 -4.76 5.88
C ILE A 228 -9.10 -3.39 5.21
N ASP A 229 -8.40 -2.47 5.87
CA ASP A 229 -7.94 -1.14 5.41
C ASP A 229 -8.28 -0.77 3.95
N SER A 230 -7.44 -1.23 3.04
CA SER A 230 -7.34 -0.90 1.62
C SER A 230 -8.55 -1.32 0.79
N LEU A 231 -9.37 -2.24 1.27
CA LEU A 231 -10.65 -2.56 0.63
C LEU A 231 -11.53 -1.29 0.56
N PHE A 232 -11.60 -0.52 1.63
CA PHE A 232 -12.42 0.70 1.68
C PHE A 232 -11.87 1.77 0.75
N GLU A 233 -10.55 1.92 0.75
CA GLU A 233 -9.89 2.88 -0.11
C GLU A 233 -10.12 2.56 -1.60
N TYR A 234 -9.97 1.29 -1.99
CA TYR A 234 -10.13 0.87 -3.37
C TYR A 234 -11.57 0.99 -3.85
N MET A 235 -12.57 0.79 -3.00
CA MET A 235 -13.96 1.10 -3.37
C MET A 235 -14.12 2.58 -3.74
N PHE A 236 -13.58 3.50 -2.95
CA PHE A 236 -13.73 4.92 -3.25
C PHE A 236 -12.85 5.37 -4.43
N LYS A 237 -11.57 4.99 -4.45
CA LYS A 237 -10.63 5.32 -5.52
C LYS A 237 -11.06 4.71 -6.87
N ALA A 238 -11.69 3.53 -6.89
CA ALA A 238 -12.23 2.92 -8.11
C ALA A 238 -13.40 3.72 -8.68
N TYR A 239 -14.28 4.27 -7.84
CA TYR A 239 -15.31 5.20 -8.31
C TYR A 239 -14.69 6.45 -8.93
N ILE A 240 -13.66 7.04 -8.30
CA ILE A 240 -12.96 8.21 -8.84
C ILE A 240 -12.36 7.89 -10.21
N LEU A 241 -11.66 6.76 -10.34
CA LEU A 241 -10.93 6.44 -11.57
C LEU A 241 -11.85 5.94 -12.69
N PHE A 242 -12.88 5.16 -12.38
CA PHE A 242 -13.67 4.43 -13.37
C PHE A 242 -15.11 4.94 -13.52
N GLY A 243 -15.60 5.74 -12.58
CA GLY A 243 -16.92 6.36 -12.63
C GLY A 243 -18.09 5.40 -12.38
N ASP A 244 -17.84 4.15 -12.00
CA ASP A 244 -18.90 3.17 -11.74
C ASP A 244 -19.55 3.44 -10.36
N PRO A 245 -20.86 3.77 -10.31
CA PRO A 245 -21.57 4.11 -9.08
C PRO A 245 -21.69 2.94 -8.10
N ASP A 246 -21.52 1.69 -8.53
CA ASP A 246 -21.59 0.54 -7.62
C ASP A 246 -20.43 0.56 -6.61
N TYR A 247 -19.22 0.97 -7.02
CA TYR A 247 -18.11 1.13 -6.08
C TYR A 247 -18.38 2.19 -5.02
N LEU A 248 -18.95 3.34 -5.44
CA LEU A 248 -19.33 4.41 -4.51
C LEU A 248 -20.41 3.92 -3.54
N LYS A 249 -21.37 3.12 -4.02
CA LYS A 249 -22.40 2.54 -3.17
C LYS A 249 -21.79 1.60 -2.12
N MET A 250 -20.90 0.70 -2.51
CA MET A 250 -20.19 -0.20 -1.59
C MET A 250 -19.41 0.58 -0.52
N PHE A 251 -18.68 1.62 -0.94
CA PHE A 251 -17.97 2.50 -0.03
C PHE A 251 -18.90 3.19 0.96
N ASN A 252 -19.99 3.82 0.47
CA ASN A 252 -20.93 4.56 1.31
C ASN A 252 -21.63 3.67 2.34
N ASP A 253 -22.00 2.44 1.96
CA ASP A 253 -22.60 1.47 2.86
C ASP A 253 -21.58 1.07 3.95
N SER A 254 -20.32 0.79 3.57
CA SER A 254 -19.22 0.48 4.51
C SER A 254 -18.92 1.65 5.46
N TYR A 255 -18.80 2.87 4.94
CA TYR A 255 -18.40 4.04 5.72
C TYR A 255 -19.45 4.36 6.79
N LYS A 256 -20.74 4.27 6.45
CA LYS A 256 -21.85 4.39 7.42
C LYS A 256 -21.77 3.34 8.51
N ALA A 257 -21.45 2.09 8.16
CA ALA A 257 -21.28 1.01 9.13
C ALA A 257 -20.09 1.26 10.05
N ILE A 258 -18.95 1.70 9.51
CA ILE A 258 -17.75 2.06 10.28
C ILE A 258 -18.07 3.15 11.30
N LEU A 259 -18.69 4.26 10.86
CA LEU A 259 -19.05 5.36 11.77
C LEU A 259 -20.05 4.96 12.85
N LYS A 260 -20.88 3.94 12.60
CA LYS A 260 -21.92 3.48 13.53
C LYS A 260 -21.43 2.43 14.53
N TYR A 261 -20.58 1.51 14.08
CA TYR A 261 -20.22 0.32 14.85
C TYR A 261 -18.74 0.28 15.25
N VAL A 262 -17.85 0.84 14.44
CA VAL A 262 -16.38 0.76 14.64
C VAL A 262 -15.86 1.99 15.38
N LYS A 263 -16.38 3.18 15.06
CA LYS A 263 -16.03 4.42 15.75
C LYS A 263 -16.71 4.46 17.13
N ASP A 264 -15.92 4.59 18.19
CA ASP A 264 -16.43 4.73 19.56
C ASP A 264 -16.79 6.19 19.92
N GLN A 265 -17.23 6.39 21.16
CA GLN A 265 -17.65 7.69 21.68
C GLN A 265 -16.52 8.73 21.80
N ASP A 266 -15.26 8.27 21.91
CA ASP A 266 -14.07 9.10 22.02
C ASP A 266 -13.45 9.39 20.63
N GLY A 267 -14.05 8.83 19.58
CA GLY A 267 -13.62 8.98 18.20
C GLY A 267 -12.44 8.08 17.81
N VAL A 268 -12.15 7.05 18.62
CA VAL A 268 -11.22 5.98 18.29
C VAL A 268 -11.94 4.90 17.47
N TYR A 269 -11.24 4.30 16.52
CA TYR A 269 -11.80 3.24 15.68
C TYR A 269 -11.35 1.89 16.24
N VAL A 270 -12.26 1.19 16.91
CA VAL A 270 -11.97 -0.06 17.62
C VAL A 270 -12.32 -1.28 16.77
N ASN A 271 -11.71 -2.41 17.07
CA ASN A 271 -12.09 -3.66 16.41
C ASN A 271 -13.38 -4.22 17.01
N VAL A 272 -14.30 -4.64 16.16
CA VAL A 272 -15.61 -5.19 16.53
C VAL A 272 -15.86 -6.54 15.86
N ASN A 273 -16.82 -7.31 16.36
CA ASN A 273 -17.32 -8.46 15.63
C ASN A 273 -18.23 -8.01 14.48
N MET A 274 -18.00 -8.49 13.26
CA MET A 274 -18.74 -8.04 12.07
C MET A 274 -20.25 -8.30 12.14
N ASP A 275 -20.69 -9.36 12.82
CA ASP A 275 -22.10 -9.77 12.85
C ASP A 275 -22.89 -9.07 13.95
N THR A 276 -22.25 -8.74 15.07
CA THR A 276 -22.91 -8.15 16.25
C THR A 276 -22.61 -6.67 16.43
N GLY A 277 -21.51 -6.17 15.88
CA GLY A 277 -20.99 -4.82 16.11
C GLY A 277 -20.44 -4.62 17.53
N PHE A 278 -20.30 -5.69 18.34
CA PHE A 278 -19.74 -5.57 19.68
C PHE A 278 -18.22 -5.45 19.64
N SER A 279 -17.70 -4.55 20.47
CA SER A 279 -16.26 -4.34 20.64
C SER A 279 -15.55 -5.63 21.04
N VAL A 280 -14.46 -5.92 20.34
CA VAL A 280 -13.56 -7.06 20.56
C VAL A 280 -12.25 -6.58 21.16
N SER A 281 -11.70 -5.46 20.67
CA SER A 281 -10.47 -4.86 21.20
C SER A 281 -10.40 -3.36 20.90
N SER A 282 -9.79 -2.59 21.81
CA SER A 282 -9.54 -1.14 21.64
C SER A 282 -8.16 -0.83 21.04
N ASN A 283 -7.63 -1.73 20.21
CA ASN A 283 -6.33 -1.55 19.57
C ASN A 283 -6.50 -0.85 18.22
N MET A 284 -5.59 0.07 17.90
CA MET A 284 -5.35 0.48 16.51
C MET A 284 -3.91 0.12 16.14
N ASP A 285 -3.76 -0.37 14.92
CA ASP A 285 -2.45 -0.59 14.33
C ASP A 285 -1.95 0.65 13.59
N GLY A 286 -0.65 0.67 13.26
CA GLY A 286 -0.04 1.76 12.50
C GLY A 286 -0.66 1.95 11.11
N LEU A 287 -1.13 0.87 10.48
CA LEU A 287 -1.81 0.89 9.19
C LEU A 287 -3.09 1.72 9.21
N SER A 288 -3.82 1.71 10.33
CA SER A 288 -5.05 2.49 10.52
C SER A 288 -4.86 4.00 10.34
N ALA A 289 -3.62 4.49 10.35
CA ALA A 289 -3.29 5.89 10.11
C ALA A 289 -3.53 6.37 8.67
N PHE A 290 -3.91 5.50 7.73
CA PHE A 290 -4.33 5.88 6.37
C PHE A 290 -5.73 6.54 6.37
N PHE A 291 -6.56 6.15 7.34
CA PHE A 291 -7.99 6.44 7.32
C PHE A 291 -8.33 7.94 7.36
N PRO A 292 -7.59 8.82 8.08
CA PRO A 292 -7.78 10.26 7.96
C PRO A 292 -7.60 10.77 6.52
N GLY A 293 -6.61 10.26 5.77
CA GLY A 293 -6.41 10.59 4.36
C GLY A 293 -7.61 10.19 3.49
N LEU A 294 -8.16 9.00 3.71
CA LEU A 294 -9.41 8.57 3.06
C LEU A 294 -10.61 9.46 3.46
N GLN A 295 -10.69 9.86 4.72
CA GLN A 295 -11.72 10.79 5.21
C GLN A 295 -11.61 12.17 4.55
N VAL A 296 -10.39 12.65 4.29
CA VAL A 296 -10.16 13.86 3.51
C VAL A 296 -10.69 13.70 2.09
N LEU A 297 -10.36 12.60 1.41
CA LEU A 297 -10.78 12.33 0.03
C LEU A 297 -12.31 12.37 -0.16
N ILE A 298 -13.06 11.89 0.83
CA ILE A 298 -14.53 11.83 0.79
C ILE A 298 -15.20 13.11 1.29
N GLY A 299 -14.41 14.08 1.80
CA GLY A 299 -14.89 15.35 2.33
C GLY A 299 -15.27 15.35 3.82
N ASP A 300 -14.96 14.30 4.58
CA ASP A 300 -15.19 14.21 6.03
C ASP A 300 -14.00 14.78 6.82
N ILE A 301 -13.72 16.06 6.59
CA ILE A 301 -12.60 16.78 7.20
C ILE A 301 -12.63 16.76 8.73
N PRO A 302 -13.78 16.96 9.42
CA PRO A 302 -13.78 16.98 10.89
C PRO A 302 -13.35 15.66 11.53
N ASN A 303 -13.79 14.51 10.99
CA ASN A 303 -13.36 13.21 11.50
C ASN A 303 -11.89 12.93 11.17
N ALA A 304 -11.43 13.35 9.98
CA ALA A 304 -10.03 13.24 9.60
C ALA A 304 -9.10 13.99 10.57
N ILE A 305 -9.42 15.24 10.89
CA ILE A 305 -8.64 16.06 11.85
C ILE A 305 -8.58 15.38 13.22
N HIS A 306 -9.73 14.91 13.73
CA HIS A 306 -9.80 14.26 15.04
C HIS A 306 -8.94 13.01 15.12
N LEU A 307 -9.09 12.10 14.16
CA LEU A 307 -8.33 10.84 14.16
C LEU A 307 -6.85 11.09 13.91
N HIS A 308 -6.49 12.00 13.01
CA HIS A 308 -5.10 12.40 12.78
C HIS A 308 -4.44 12.95 14.05
N GLN A 309 -5.15 13.78 14.84
CA GLN A 309 -4.61 14.29 16.10
C GLN A 309 -4.23 13.16 17.06
N ILE A 310 -5.02 12.09 17.13
CA ILE A 310 -4.70 10.92 17.97
C ILE A 310 -3.36 10.30 17.55
N PHE A 311 -3.13 10.13 16.25
CA PHE A 311 -1.86 9.62 15.73
C PHE A 311 -0.70 10.60 15.92
N ALA A 312 -0.94 11.91 15.80
CA ALA A 312 0.06 12.95 16.07
C ALA A 312 0.53 12.92 17.54
N GLU A 313 -0.37 12.68 18.50
CA GLU A 313 -0.01 12.49 19.91
C GLU A 313 0.83 11.23 20.14
N LEU A 314 0.53 10.13 19.44
CA LEU A 314 1.35 8.92 19.49
C LEU A 314 2.75 9.18 18.92
N TRP A 315 2.84 9.83 17.75
CA TRP A 315 4.12 10.19 17.15
C TRP A 315 4.94 11.09 18.08
N ASN A 316 4.35 12.16 18.61
CA ASN A 316 5.03 13.09 19.51
C ASN A 316 5.56 12.39 20.79
N LYS A 317 4.87 11.34 21.26
CA LYS A 317 5.29 10.57 22.44
C LYS A 317 6.37 9.53 22.15
N TYR A 318 6.29 8.86 21.01
CA TYR A 318 7.11 7.68 20.70
C TYR A 318 8.12 7.89 19.57
N HIS A 319 8.15 9.08 18.96
CA HIS A 319 8.93 9.45 17.76
C HIS A 319 8.59 8.65 16.48
N ALA A 320 7.50 7.89 16.54
CA ALA A 320 6.87 7.16 15.45
C ALA A 320 5.50 6.64 15.94
N ILE A 321 4.68 6.08 15.05
CA ILE A 321 3.49 5.34 15.46
C ILE A 321 3.89 3.90 15.81
N PRO A 322 3.66 3.43 17.05
CA PRO A 322 3.85 2.03 17.38
C PRO A 322 2.95 1.14 16.53
N GLU A 323 3.45 -0.03 16.11
CA GLU A 323 2.71 -0.91 15.23
C GLU A 323 1.33 -1.29 15.77
N VAL A 324 1.19 -1.49 17.09
CA VAL A 324 -0.12 -1.66 17.74
C VAL A 324 -0.12 -0.93 19.07
N PHE A 325 -1.10 -0.05 19.26
CA PHE A 325 -1.35 0.66 20.51
C PHE A 325 -2.75 0.32 21.06
N ASN A 326 -2.82 0.00 22.35
CA ASN A 326 -4.07 -0.28 23.04
C ASN A 326 -4.58 0.98 23.75
N PHE A 327 -5.69 1.55 23.28
CA PHE A 327 -6.23 2.82 23.81
C PHE A 327 -6.88 2.68 25.19
N ASN A 328 -7.38 1.49 25.54
CA ASN A 328 -7.97 1.25 26.86
C ASN A 328 -6.88 1.14 27.93
N LYS A 329 -5.86 0.32 27.66
CA LYS A 329 -4.71 0.12 28.57
C LYS A 329 -3.69 1.26 28.53
N LYS A 330 -3.70 2.06 27.45
CA LYS A 330 -2.74 3.14 27.17
C LYS A 330 -1.29 2.63 27.07
N GLU A 331 -1.10 1.47 26.44
CA GLU A 331 0.19 0.80 26.29
C GLU A 331 0.48 0.41 24.83
N VAL A 332 1.77 0.29 24.52
CA VAL A 332 2.25 -0.28 23.26
C VAL A 332 2.17 -1.80 23.38
N GLU A 333 1.44 -2.45 22.48
CA GLU A 333 1.35 -3.91 22.44
C GLU A 333 2.35 -4.51 21.44
N ASN A 334 2.53 -3.88 20.28
CA ASN A 334 3.57 -4.23 19.32
C ASN A 334 4.57 -3.07 19.20
N ASP A 335 5.74 -3.26 19.78
CA ASP A 335 6.75 -2.22 19.97
C ASP A 335 7.77 -2.16 18.83
N TYR A 336 7.31 -1.87 17.61
CA TYR A 336 8.16 -1.62 16.46
C TYR A 336 7.55 -0.59 15.51
N TYR A 337 8.38 0.01 14.66
CA TYR A 337 7.98 0.95 13.62
C TYR A 337 8.70 0.60 12.32
N LEU A 338 7.92 0.36 11.26
CA LEU A 338 8.39 -0.19 9.98
C LEU A 338 8.66 0.86 8.90
N LEU A 339 8.89 2.13 9.28
CA LEU A 339 9.02 3.26 8.33
C LEU A 339 7.73 3.57 7.54
N ARG A 340 6.60 3.30 8.19
CA ARG A 340 5.23 3.32 7.69
C ARG A 340 4.78 4.65 7.06
N PRO A 341 4.13 4.63 5.88
CA PRO A 341 3.73 5.86 5.17
C PRO A 341 2.39 6.46 5.61
N GLU A 342 1.52 5.69 6.24
CA GLU A 342 0.08 5.95 6.29
C GLU A 342 -0.26 7.26 7.03
N PHE A 343 0.46 7.55 8.12
CA PHE A 343 0.32 8.82 8.84
C PHE A 343 0.86 10.01 8.06
N ILE A 344 1.95 9.80 7.31
CA ILE A 344 2.58 10.83 6.50
C ILE A 344 1.65 11.21 5.33
N GLU A 345 1.03 10.21 4.69
CA GLU A 345 -0.01 10.41 3.69
C GLU A 345 -1.16 11.23 4.26
N SER A 346 -1.74 10.79 5.38
CA SER A 346 -2.86 11.48 6.03
C SER A 346 -2.52 12.94 6.38
N ASN A 347 -1.30 13.20 6.87
CA ASN A 347 -0.80 14.54 7.16
C ASN A 347 -0.71 15.39 5.88
N TYR A 348 -0.15 14.81 4.79
CA TYR A 348 -0.11 15.45 3.48
C TYR A 348 -1.53 15.80 3.00
N MET A 349 -2.46 14.85 3.04
CA MET A 349 -3.83 15.04 2.56
C MET A 349 -4.56 16.14 3.35
N LEU A 350 -4.41 16.16 4.67
CA LEU A 350 -4.99 17.21 5.52
C LEU A 350 -4.37 18.59 5.24
N TYR A 351 -3.05 18.67 5.04
CA TYR A 351 -2.43 19.91 4.60
C TYR A 351 -3.03 20.36 3.26
N GLN A 352 -3.23 19.47 2.30
CA GLN A 352 -3.79 19.84 1.01
C GLN A 352 -5.22 20.35 1.10
N ALA A 353 -6.05 19.70 1.92
CA ALA A 353 -7.46 20.09 2.08
C ALA A 353 -7.66 21.39 2.86
N THR A 354 -6.79 21.66 3.85
CA THR A 354 -6.99 22.77 4.81
C THR A 354 -6.04 23.93 4.60
N LYS A 355 -4.85 23.68 4.04
CA LYS A 355 -3.70 24.59 3.99
C LYS A 355 -3.29 25.12 5.37
N ASP A 356 -3.63 24.41 6.43
CA ASP A 356 -3.25 24.76 7.80
C ASP A 356 -1.74 24.50 8.00
N PRO A 357 -0.93 25.52 8.36
CA PRO A 357 0.49 25.35 8.62
C PRO A 357 0.82 24.33 9.72
N TYR A 358 -0.13 23.97 10.59
CA TYR A 358 0.04 22.92 11.58
C TYR A 358 0.58 21.60 10.98
N TYR A 359 0.08 21.21 9.81
CA TYR A 359 0.51 19.96 9.15
C TYR A 359 1.94 20.04 8.58
N LEU A 360 2.45 21.26 8.32
CA LEU A 360 3.87 21.45 7.97
C LEU A 360 4.77 21.26 9.20
N VAL A 361 4.32 21.70 10.37
CA VAL A 361 5.04 21.48 11.65
C VAL A 361 5.11 19.99 11.97
N ILE A 362 4.00 19.25 11.77
CA ILE A 362 4.00 17.79 11.91
C ILE A 362 4.94 17.13 10.89
N GLY A 363 4.95 17.59 9.64
CA GLY A 363 5.90 17.13 8.63
C GLY A 363 7.36 17.33 9.02
N GLU A 364 7.69 18.48 9.62
CA GLU A 364 9.04 18.78 10.11
C GLU A 364 9.45 17.84 11.26
N MET A 365 8.53 17.59 12.21
CA MET A 365 8.73 16.61 13.28
C MET A 365 9.03 15.21 12.72
N ILE A 366 8.22 14.73 11.77
CA ILE A 366 8.40 13.43 11.11
C ILE A 366 9.77 13.35 10.43
N LEU A 367 10.14 14.37 9.65
CA LEU A 367 11.45 14.44 8.98
C LEU A 367 12.60 14.35 9.98
N TYR A 368 12.52 15.13 11.06
CA TYR A 368 13.52 15.15 12.10
C TYR A 368 13.68 13.77 12.75
N ASP A 369 12.58 13.14 13.16
CA ASP A 369 12.63 11.84 13.84
C ASP A 369 13.17 10.73 12.93
N ILE A 370 12.74 10.66 11.66
CA ILE A 370 13.25 9.65 10.71
C ILE A 370 14.74 9.88 10.43
N GLU A 371 15.16 11.13 10.22
CA GLU A 371 16.56 11.44 9.92
C GLU A 371 17.50 11.12 11.10
N ASN A 372 17.06 11.38 12.33
CA ASN A 372 17.88 11.15 13.52
C ASN A 372 17.86 9.69 13.99
N PHE A 373 16.70 9.03 13.96
CA PHE A 373 16.53 7.71 14.56
C PHE A 373 16.60 6.56 13.58
N CYS A 374 16.28 6.77 12.30
CA CYS A 374 16.22 5.68 11.32
C CYS A 374 17.42 5.67 10.36
N LYS A 375 18.10 6.80 10.11
CA LYS A 375 19.20 6.87 9.14
C LYS A 375 20.37 5.95 9.48
N THR A 376 20.94 5.36 8.45
CA THR A 376 22.14 4.49 8.48
C THR A 376 23.14 4.93 7.42
N GLU A 377 24.29 4.25 7.31
CA GLU A 377 25.30 4.54 6.28
C GLU A 377 24.76 4.37 4.86
N CYS A 378 23.93 3.37 4.61
CA CYS A 378 23.47 3.01 3.27
C CYS A 378 21.97 3.17 3.03
N GLY A 379 21.18 3.57 4.02
CA GLY A 379 19.74 3.79 3.84
C GLY A 379 19.07 4.21 5.15
N TYR A 380 17.87 3.69 5.40
CA TYR A 380 17.11 3.90 6.64
C TYR A 380 16.66 2.56 7.19
N ALA A 381 16.83 2.37 8.49
CA ALA A 381 16.46 1.19 9.23
C ALA A 381 15.14 1.41 9.97
N GLN A 382 14.29 0.40 9.96
CA GLN A 382 13.14 0.33 10.86
C GLN A 382 13.58 0.22 12.34
N LEU A 383 12.65 0.44 13.27
CA LEU A 383 12.92 0.44 14.72
C LEU A 383 12.26 -0.75 15.40
N ASN A 384 13.05 -1.58 16.09
CA ASN A 384 12.60 -2.74 16.84
C ASN A 384 13.60 -3.13 17.96
N PRO A 385 13.27 -2.89 19.25
CA PRO A 385 12.04 -2.24 19.72
C PRO A 385 12.02 -0.72 19.45
N LEU A 386 10.84 -0.18 19.11
CA LEU A 386 10.62 1.26 18.89
C LEU A 386 10.92 2.08 20.15
N THR A 387 10.44 1.67 21.33
CA THR A 387 10.65 2.42 22.59
C THR A 387 12.12 2.61 22.96
N SER A 388 13.00 1.75 22.45
CA SER A 388 14.45 1.86 22.65
C SER A 388 15.18 2.51 21.47
N LEU A 389 14.46 2.89 20.41
CA LEU A 389 14.97 3.41 19.15
C LEU A 389 16.06 2.50 18.53
N LYS A 390 15.94 1.19 18.75
CA LYS A 390 16.90 0.21 18.26
C LYS A 390 16.66 -0.05 16.78
N LYS A 391 17.65 0.25 15.94
CA LYS A 391 17.60 -0.05 14.50
C LYS A 391 17.61 -1.56 14.26
N GLU A 392 16.71 -2.01 13.40
CA GLU A 392 16.69 -3.35 12.83
C GLU A 392 17.14 -3.30 11.36
N ASP A 393 17.91 -4.29 10.94
CA ASP A 393 18.51 -4.33 9.60
C ASP A 393 17.42 -4.68 8.57
N ARG A 394 16.57 -3.71 8.22
CA ARG A 394 15.51 -3.84 7.22
C ARG A 394 15.05 -2.46 6.74
N MET A 395 14.98 -2.30 5.42
CA MET A 395 14.40 -1.15 4.73
C MET A 395 13.40 -1.65 3.69
N GLU A 396 12.12 -1.47 3.95
CA GLU A 396 11.06 -1.85 3.02
C GLU A 396 11.01 -0.93 1.81
N SER A 397 10.61 -1.48 0.65
CA SER A 397 10.51 -0.72 -0.61
C SER A 397 9.59 0.51 -0.52
N PHE A 398 8.48 0.38 0.22
CA PHE A 398 7.48 1.45 0.39
C PHE A 398 8.04 2.70 1.06
N PHE A 399 9.15 2.61 1.79
CA PHE A 399 9.72 3.80 2.42
C PHE A 399 10.13 4.86 1.37
N ILE A 400 10.71 4.42 0.25
CA ILE A 400 11.09 5.33 -0.85
C ILE A 400 9.86 5.67 -1.71
N SER A 401 9.02 4.68 -2.02
CA SER A 401 7.89 4.88 -2.93
C SER A 401 6.75 5.68 -2.29
N GLU A 402 6.64 5.72 -0.96
CA GLU A 402 5.50 6.33 -0.26
C GLU A 402 5.95 7.33 0.80
N SER A 403 6.57 6.89 1.89
CA SER A 403 6.88 7.75 3.05
C SER A 403 7.68 8.99 2.63
N LEU A 404 8.75 8.80 1.83
CA LEU A 404 9.55 9.92 1.34
C LEU A 404 8.87 10.71 0.23
N LYS A 405 7.99 10.08 -0.57
CA LYS A 405 7.24 10.75 -1.63
C LYS A 405 6.20 11.72 -1.04
N TYR A 406 5.42 11.28 -0.05
CA TYR A 406 4.46 12.15 0.65
C TYR A 406 5.15 13.29 1.40
N LEU A 407 6.29 13.03 2.03
CA LEU A 407 7.10 14.09 2.65
C LEU A 407 7.60 15.11 1.61
N TYR A 408 8.06 14.66 0.45
CA TYR A 408 8.46 15.58 -0.63
C TYR A 408 7.28 16.44 -1.09
N LEU A 409 6.13 15.80 -1.37
CA LEU A 409 4.92 16.49 -1.81
C LEU A 409 4.35 17.47 -0.78
N LEU A 410 4.54 17.22 0.52
CA LEU A 410 4.09 18.11 1.59
C LEU A 410 4.78 19.47 1.55
N PHE A 411 6.08 19.50 1.18
CA PHE A 411 6.89 20.71 1.18
C PHE A 411 7.11 21.31 -0.22
N ASP A 412 6.61 20.67 -1.27
CA ASP A 412 6.71 21.20 -2.63
C ASP A 412 5.63 22.27 -2.91
N GLU A 413 6.07 23.52 -3.11
CA GLU A 413 5.21 24.66 -3.43
C GLU A 413 4.79 24.69 -4.91
N GLY A 414 5.46 23.95 -5.79
CA GLY A 414 5.34 24.06 -7.25
C GLY A 414 4.33 23.13 -7.93
N ILE A 415 3.85 22.10 -7.24
CA ILE A 415 2.95 21.11 -7.84
C ILE A 415 1.49 21.59 -7.81
N ASN A 416 0.91 21.85 -8.99
CA ASN A 416 -0.53 22.11 -9.12
C ASN A 416 -1.33 20.80 -9.03
N ILE A 417 -1.90 20.58 -7.86
CA ILE A 417 -2.49 19.33 -7.41
C ILE A 417 -3.77 18.93 -8.13
N TYR A 418 -4.54 19.86 -8.71
CA TYR A 418 -5.74 19.48 -9.46
C TYR A 418 -5.43 18.55 -10.63
N ILE A 419 -4.21 18.61 -11.19
CA ILE A 419 -3.75 17.71 -12.25
C ILE A 419 -3.30 16.36 -11.67
N TYR A 420 -2.61 16.34 -10.53
CA TYR A 420 -2.14 15.11 -9.87
C TYR A 420 -3.28 14.29 -9.25
N ILE A 421 -4.24 14.96 -8.62
CA ILE A 421 -5.37 14.33 -7.94
C ILE A 421 -6.38 13.76 -8.94
N TYR A 422 -6.84 14.54 -9.91
CA TYR A 422 -7.93 14.08 -10.80
C TYR A 422 -7.49 13.12 -11.90
N LYS A 423 -6.22 13.16 -12.32
CA LYS A 423 -5.77 12.37 -13.47
C LYS A 423 -5.15 11.03 -13.05
N TYR A 424 -4.70 10.91 -11.78
CA TYR A 424 -3.79 9.83 -11.38
C TYR A 424 -3.88 9.36 -9.91
N ILE A 425 -4.92 9.76 -9.14
CA ILE A 425 -5.06 9.35 -7.71
C ILE A 425 -5.01 7.84 -7.45
N SER A 426 -5.33 7.02 -8.45
CA SER A 426 -5.57 5.60 -8.22
C SER A 426 -4.35 4.69 -8.46
N ILE A 427 -3.28 5.15 -9.11
CA ILE A 427 -2.15 4.28 -9.47
C ILE A 427 -0.85 4.71 -8.76
N TYR A 428 -0.78 5.98 -8.32
CA TYR A 428 0.46 6.58 -7.78
C TYR A 428 0.49 6.69 -6.26
N PHE A 429 -0.67 6.58 -5.61
CA PHE A 429 -0.79 6.61 -4.16
C PHE A 429 -1.20 5.22 -3.71
N LYS A 430 -0.16 4.38 -3.56
CA LYS A 430 -0.20 3.03 -2.98
C LYS A 430 -0.54 3.14 -1.48
N ILE A 431 -0.78 1.99 -0.85
CA ILE A 431 -1.10 1.83 0.59
C ILE A 431 0.04 1.05 1.23
#